data_AF-A8RIU5-F1
#
_entry.id   AF-A8RIU5-F1
#
_cell.length_a   1.000
_cell.length_b   1.000
_cell.length_c   1.000
_cell.angle_alpha   90.00
_cell.angle_beta   90.00
_cell.angle_gamma   90.00
#
_symmetry.space_group_name_H-M   'P 1'
#
loop_
_entity.id
_entity.type
_entity.pdbx_description
1 polymer ?
#
loop_
_entity_poly.entity_id
_entity_poly.type
_entity_poly.pdbx_seq_one_letter_code
_entity_poly.pdbx_strand_id
1 'polypeptide(L)'
;MRRLFKVLISTILVMNMVVMTAMAAPYNPDKFTSVNIESELLAPQIRSSRVTELPKPRGVFFSAADLIISDEGNGDVGVFAKAYMEVPVDEAYITVYLDQWDEDAERWRQVTFYDAEFYLKDYPNGITEPEVNMIFKNQPKGYYYRLRGVFGAVLDGRFEGFSPTTAGILVK
;
A
#
# COMPACT_ATOMS: atom_id res chain seq x y z
N MET A 1 53.81 -6.93 -12.90
CA MET A 1 52.81 -7.78 -13.57
C MET A 1 51.72 -8.32 -12.64
N ARG A 2 52.01 -9.19 -11.66
CA ARG A 2 50.95 -9.79 -10.79
C ARG A 2 50.11 -8.79 -9.97
N ARG A 3 50.70 -7.71 -9.45
CA ARG A 3 49.95 -6.68 -8.68
C ARG A 3 49.04 -5.83 -9.58
N LEU A 4 49.55 -5.39 -10.74
CA LEU A 4 48.77 -4.66 -11.75
C LEU A 4 47.60 -5.48 -12.27
N PHE A 5 47.81 -6.79 -12.49
CA PHE A 5 46.74 -7.70 -12.93
C PHE A 5 45.64 -7.87 -11.87
N LYS A 6 46.01 -7.93 -10.59
CA LYS A 6 45.05 -7.97 -9.47
C LYS A 6 44.25 -6.67 -9.36
N VAL A 7 44.91 -5.52 -9.49
CA VAL A 7 44.24 -4.21 -9.48
C VAL A 7 43.24 -4.13 -10.61
N LEU A 8 43.62 -4.51 -11.84
CA LEU A 8 42.75 -4.48 -13.01
C LEU A 8 41.49 -5.35 -12.80
N ILE A 9 41.66 -6.58 -12.30
CA ILE A 9 40.53 -7.48 -12.02
C ILE A 9 39.62 -6.88 -10.94
N SER A 10 40.18 -6.33 -9.86
CA SER A 10 39.40 -5.70 -8.80
C SER A 10 38.61 -4.49 -9.32
N THR A 11 39.18 -3.67 -10.21
CA THR A 11 38.46 -2.53 -10.80
C THR A 11 37.28 -2.97 -11.67
N ILE A 12 37.47 -4.03 -12.47
CA ILE A 12 36.39 -4.62 -13.29
C ILE A 12 35.26 -5.15 -12.40
N LEU A 13 35.60 -5.81 -11.29
CA LEU A 13 34.63 -6.36 -10.35
C LEU A 13 33.81 -5.27 -9.64
N VAL A 14 34.46 -4.18 -9.23
CA VAL A 14 33.79 -3.01 -8.63
C VAL A 14 32.87 -2.32 -9.63
N MET A 15 33.30 -2.17 -10.90
CA MET A 15 32.45 -1.56 -11.94
C MET A 15 31.16 -2.35 -12.22
N ASN A 16 31.19 -3.68 -12.09
CA ASN A 16 29.99 -4.50 -12.26
C ASN A 16 28.94 -4.31 -11.14
N MET A 17 29.34 -3.84 -9.95
CA MET A 17 28.41 -3.62 -8.84
C MET A 17 27.67 -2.27 -8.91
N VAL A 18 28.12 -1.33 -9.75
CA VAL A 18 27.54 0.04 -9.84
C VAL A 18 26.36 0.12 -10.82
N VAL A 19 26.03 -0.95 -11.56
CA VAL A 19 25.01 -0.92 -12.62
C VAL A 19 23.61 -1.32 -12.17
N MET A 20 23.37 -1.55 -10.88
CA MET A 20 22.02 -1.77 -10.36
C MET A 20 21.29 -0.44 -10.17
N THR A 21 20.90 0.20 -11.26
CA THR A 21 19.81 1.19 -11.20
C THR A 21 18.53 0.44 -10.85
N ALA A 22 17.94 0.75 -9.70
CA ALA A 22 16.59 0.31 -9.38
C ALA A 22 15.63 0.83 -10.46
N MET A 23 15.24 -0.04 -11.39
CA MET A 23 14.25 0.29 -12.41
C MET A 23 12.87 0.20 -11.76
N ALA A 24 12.30 1.35 -11.40
CA ALA A 24 10.86 1.47 -11.22
C ALA A 24 10.22 1.37 -12.62
N ALA A 25 9.95 0.15 -13.08
CA ALA A 25 9.24 -0.04 -14.35
C ALA A 25 7.87 0.66 -14.28
N PRO A 26 7.43 1.36 -15.34
CA PRO A 26 6.10 1.97 -15.35
C PRO A 26 5.03 0.90 -15.11
N TYR A 27 4.01 1.26 -14.33
CA TYR A 27 2.90 0.38 -14.00
C TYR A 27 2.27 -0.19 -15.28
N ASN A 28 2.28 -1.51 -15.42
CA ASN A 28 1.65 -2.22 -16.53
C ASN A 28 0.40 -2.95 -16.00
N PRO A 29 -0.82 -2.47 -16.35
CA PRO A 29 -2.07 -3.06 -15.88
C PRO A 29 -2.27 -4.53 -16.28
N ASP A 30 -1.59 -4.98 -17.35
CA ASP A 30 -1.74 -6.32 -17.94
C ASP A 30 -0.76 -7.35 -17.39
N LYS A 31 0.19 -6.96 -16.53
CA LYS A 31 1.05 -7.90 -15.82
C LYS A 31 0.44 -8.28 -14.47
N PHE A 32 0.61 -9.55 -14.08
CA PHE A 32 0.25 -10.05 -12.75
C PHE A 32 0.94 -9.19 -11.68
N THR A 33 0.14 -8.65 -10.77
CA THR A 33 0.59 -7.89 -9.59
C THR A 33 -0.15 -8.46 -8.37
N SER A 34 0.18 -8.00 -7.16
CA SER A 34 -0.51 -8.34 -5.89
C SER A 34 -2.00 -7.96 -5.84
N VAL A 35 -2.60 -7.66 -7.00
CA VAL A 35 -3.99 -7.34 -7.25
C VAL A 35 -4.87 -8.60 -7.30
N ASN A 36 -4.32 -9.81 -7.41
CA ASN A 36 -5.11 -11.06 -7.42
C ASN A 36 -5.49 -11.60 -6.02
N ILE A 37 -5.50 -10.74 -5.00
CA ILE A 37 -6.12 -11.08 -3.71
C ILE A 37 -7.61 -11.29 -3.98
N GLU A 38 -8.19 -12.39 -3.52
CA GLU A 38 -9.64 -12.59 -3.63
C GLU A 38 -10.36 -11.58 -2.72
N SER A 39 -11.41 -10.96 -3.25
CA SER A 39 -12.26 -10.01 -2.53
C SER A 39 -13.67 -10.13 -3.07
N GLU A 40 -14.64 -10.23 -2.16
CA GLU A 40 -16.05 -10.35 -2.53
C GLU A 40 -16.59 -9.07 -3.18
N LEU A 41 -17.53 -9.22 -4.12
CA LEU A 41 -18.31 -8.10 -4.65
C LEU A 41 -19.58 -7.96 -3.80
N LEU A 42 -19.69 -6.87 -3.05
CA LEU A 42 -20.86 -6.63 -2.20
C LEU A 42 -22.09 -6.30 -3.04
N ALA A 43 -23.27 -6.54 -2.50
CA ALA A 43 -24.50 -6.24 -3.24
C ALA A 43 -24.61 -4.73 -3.57
N PRO A 44 -25.17 -4.34 -4.73
CA PRO A 44 -25.20 -2.94 -5.25
C PRO A 44 -25.80 -1.86 -4.33
N GLN A 45 -26.54 -2.25 -3.29
CA GLN A 45 -27.09 -1.37 -2.27
C GLN A 45 -26.11 -1.04 -1.14
N ILE A 46 -25.05 -1.83 -0.97
CA ILE A 46 -24.05 -1.62 0.08
C ILE A 46 -23.02 -0.61 -0.42
N ARG A 47 -22.90 0.51 0.30
CA ARG A 47 -22.08 1.66 -0.10
C ARG A 47 -20.74 1.75 0.61
N SER A 48 -20.42 0.83 1.50
CA SER A 48 -19.16 0.87 2.25
C SER A 48 -18.72 -0.51 2.68
N SER A 49 -17.40 -0.72 2.75
CA SER A 49 -16.79 -1.90 3.34
C SER A 49 -15.66 -1.47 4.29
N ARG A 50 -15.54 -2.14 5.43
CA ARG A 50 -14.49 -1.93 6.44
C ARG A 50 -13.77 -3.24 6.68
N VAL A 51 -12.45 -3.18 6.78
CA VAL A 51 -11.61 -4.27 7.26
C VAL A 51 -10.67 -3.74 8.33
N THR A 52 -10.59 -4.48 9.43
CA THR A 52 -9.62 -4.28 10.50
C THR A 52 -8.67 -5.46 10.49
N GLU A 53 -7.38 -5.22 10.29
CA GLU A 53 -6.34 -6.24 10.48
C GLU A 53 -5.73 -6.09 11.88
N LEU A 54 -5.64 -7.22 12.58
CA LEU A 54 -5.08 -7.31 13.94
C LEU A 54 -3.74 -8.06 13.90
N PRO A 55 -2.88 -7.91 14.92
CA PRO A 55 -1.55 -8.50 14.93
C PRO A 55 -1.69 -10.01 14.97
N LYS A 56 -0.90 -10.67 14.13
CA LYS A 56 -0.58 -12.09 14.36
C LYS A 56 0.41 -12.13 15.55
N PRO A 57 0.61 -13.28 16.24
CA PRO A 57 1.36 -13.39 17.50
C PRO A 57 2.84 -12.92 17.52
N ARG A 58 3.32 -12.24 16.47
CA ARG A 58 4.68 -11.73 16.29
C ARG A 58 4.77 -10.20 16.24
N GLY A 59 3.65 -9.47 16.28
CA GLY A 59 3.67 -8.00 16.39
C GLY A 59 4.07 -7.57 17.80
N VAL A 60 4.88 -6.52 17.91
CA VAL A 60 5.43 -5.98 19.16
C VAL A 60 5.00 -4.53 19.37
N PHE A 61 4.79 -3.76 18.30
CA PHE A 61 4.42 -2.34 18.43
C PHE A 61 3.33 -1.90 17.45
N PHE A 62 3.01 -2.67 16.42
CA PHE A 62 1.94 -2.37 15.48
C PHE A 62 0.67 -3.18 15.83
N SER A 63 -0.30 -2.49 16.43
CA SER A 63 -1.48 -3.11 17.05
C SER A 63 -2.66 -3.36 16.11
N ALA A 64 -2.93 -2.48 15.15
CA ALA A 64 -4.02 -2.72 14.18
C ALA A 64 -3.93 -1.77 12.98
N ALA A 65 -4.61 -2.14 11.89
CA ALA A 65 -4.86 -1.25 10.77
C ALA A 65 -6.33 -1.34 10.34
N ASP A 66 -7.00 -0.18 10.27
CA ASP A 66 -8.34 -0.03 9.71
C ASP A 66 -8.25 0.51 8.27
N LEU A 67 -9.03 -0.10 7.38
CA LEU A 67 -9.24 0.37 6.02
C LEU A 67 -10.73 0.37 5.69
N ILE A 68 -11.22 1.50 5.19
CA ILE A 68 -12.62 1.71 4.84
C ILE A 68 -12.70 2.30 3.45
N ILE A 69 -13.52 1.67 2.61
CA ILE A 69 -13.98 2.20 1.32
C ILE A 69 -15.43 2.68 1.46
N SER A 70 -15.75 3.81 0.85
CA SER A 70 -17.12 4.32 0.73
C SER A 70 -17.43 4.85 -0.67
N ASP A 71 -18.68 4.70 -1.11
CA ASP A 71 -19.23 5.35 -2.28
C ASP A 71 -19.78 6.73 -1.85
N GLU A 72 -19.07 7.79 -2.23
CA GLU A 72 -19.48 9.18 -1.97
C GLU A 72 -20.44 9.71 -3.05
N GLY A 73 -20.70 8.90 -4.09
CA GLY A 73 -21.54 9.23 -5.22
C GLY A 73 -20.80 10.05 -6.29
N ASN A 74 -21.39 10.12 -7.49
CA ASN A 74 -20.80 10.79 -8.65
C ASN A 74 -19.45 10.21 -9.10
N GLY A 75 -19.20 8.93 -8.83
CA GLY A 75 -17.91 8.31 -9.12
C GLY A 75 -16.82 8.64 -8.08
N ASP A 76 -17.17 9.30 -6.97
CA ASP A 76 -16.21 9.60 -5.92
C ASP A 76 -16.09 8.43 -4.94
N VAL A 77 -14.85 7.97 -4.72
CA VAL A 77 -14.55 6.87 -3.80
C VAL A 77 -13.85 7.42 -2.56
N GLY A 78 -14.54 7.34 -1.42
CA GLY A 78 -14.01 7.74 -0.12
C GLY A 78 -13.05 6.69 0.45
N VAL A 79 -12.01 7.18 1.10
CA VAL A 79 -10.95 6.40 1.71
C VAL A 79 -10.75 6.87 3.13
N PHE A 80 -10.83 5.95 4.08
CA PHE A 80 -10.33 6.16 5.43
C PHE A 80 -9.39 5.01 5.80
N ALA A 81 -8.15 5.36 6.12
CA ALA A 81 -7.11 4.42 6.51
C ALA A 81 -6.46 4.92 7.79
N LYS A 82 -6.42 4.08 8.83
CA LYS A 82 -5.83 4.43 10.12
C LYS A 82 -5.03 3.27 10.68
N ALA A 83 -3.81 3.55 11.13
CA ALA A 83 -2.98 2.58 11.81
C ALA A 83 -2.88 2.92 13.29
N TYR A 84 -2.75 1.89 14.12
CA TYR A 84 -2.69 2.01 15.57
C TYR A 84 -1.41 1.35 16.09
N MET A 85 -0.58 2.12 16.77
CA MET A 85 0.64 1.64 17.41
C MET A 85 0.44 1.54 18.93
N GLU A 86 1.07 0.53 19.52
CA GLU A 86 1.10 0.28 20.97
C GLU A 86 2.03 1.25 21.70
N VAL A 87 3.07 1.72 21.00
CA VAL A 87 4.07 2.67 21.47
C VAL A 87 4.37 3.68 20.35
N PRO A 88 4.87 4.88 20.67
CA PRO A 88 5.25 5.85 19.63
C PRO A 88 6.39 5.31 18.77
N VAL A 89 6.21 5.33 17.44
CA VAL A 89 7.19 4.85 16.45
C VAL A 89 7.94 6.00 15.78
N ASP A 90 9.06 5.69 15.13
CA ASP A 90 9.93 6.66 14.45
C ASP A 90 9.39 7.05 13.07
N GLU A 91 8.84 6.07 12.34
CA GLU A 91 8.32 6.27 11.00
C GLU A 91 7.05 5.46 10.80
N ALA A 92 6.11 5.98 10.01
CA ALA A 92 4.96 5.22 9.54
C ALA A 92 4.67 5.55 8.07
N TYR A 93 4.13 4.56 7.37
CA TYR A 93 3.85 4.60 5.94
C TYR A 93 2.44 4.05 5.71
N ILE A 94 1.62 4.77 4.95
CA ILE A 94 0.29 4.33 4.53
C ILE A 94 0.18 4.51 3.02
N THR A 95 0.16 3.39 2.30
CA THR A 95 -0.19 3.35 0.89
C THR A 95 -1.59 2.79 0.72
N VAL A 96 -2.44 3.48 -0.04
CA VAL A 96 -3.77 2.98 -0.42
C VAL A 96 -3.86 2.85 -1.93
N TYR A 97 -4.07 1.64 -2.41
CA TYR A 97 -4.36 1.34 -3.81
C TYR A 97 -5.86 1.27 -4.04
N LEU A 98 -6.33 1.91 -5.12
CA LEU A 98 -7.69 1.73 -5.63
C LEU A 98 -7.64 0.73 -6.78
N ASP A 99 -8.38 -0.37 -6.64
CA ASP A 99 -8.56 -1.34 -7.70
C ASP A 99 -9.99 -1.29 -8.23
N GLN A 100 -10.15 -1.48 -9.54
CA GLN A 100 -11.42 -1.64 -10.24
C GLN A 100 -11.57 -3.11 -10.66
N TRP A 101 -12.78 -3.67 -10.58
CA TRP A 101 -13.09 -5.00 -11.10
C TRP A 101 -13.25 -4.96 -12.62
N ASP A 102 -12.51 -5.83 -13.30
CA ASP A 102 -12.66 -6.13 -14.73
C ASP A 102 -13.48 -7.41 -14.86
N GLU A 103 -14.73 -7.28 -15.32
CA GLU A 103 -15.66 -8.40 -15.49
C GLU A 103 -15.21 -9.35 -16.61
N ASP A 104 -14.65 -8.84 -17.70
CA ASP A 104 -14.24 -9.65 -18.86
C ASP A 104 -13.05 -10.55 -18.52
N ALA A 105 -12.12 -10.03 -17.70
CA ALA A 105 -10.92 -10.75 -17.26
C ALA A 105 -11.07 -11.42 -15.88
N GLU A 106 -12.25 -11.32 -15.25
CA GLU A 106 -12.57 -11.80 -13.90
C GLU A 106 -11.47 -11.48 -12.88
N ARG A 107 -10.98 -10.24 -12.89
CA ARG A 107 -9.88 -9.83 -12.02
C ARG A 107 -9.95 -8.38 -11.61
N TRP A 108 -9.31 -8.08 -10.49
CA TRP A 108 -9.04 -6.71 -10.09
C TRP A 108 -7.92 -6.09 -10.96
N ARG A 109 -8.00 -4.78 -11.20
CA ARG A 109 -6.97 -3.95 -11.83
C ARG A 109 -6.75 -2.72 -10.98
N GLN A 110 -5.50 -2.45 -10.58
CA GLN A 110 -5.18 -1.19 -9.91
C GLN A 110 -5.33 -0.04 -10.90
N VAL A 111 -6.12 0.97 -10.53
CA VAL A 111 -6.38 2.15 -11.37
C VAL A 111 -5.63 3.38 -10.88
N THR A 112 -5.41 3.48 -9.57
CA THR A 112 -4.63 4.57 -8.95
C THR A 112 -4.18 4.18 -7.54
N PHE A 113 -3.37 5.02 -6.92
CA PHE A 113 -2.91 4.86 -5.54
C PHE A 113 -2.61 6.21 -4.89
N TYR A 114 -2.45 6.21 -3.57
CA TYR A 114 -2.00 7.33 -2.78
C TYR A 114 -1.03 6.86 -1.70
N ASP A 115 0.04 7.63 -1.48
CA ASP A 115 1.06 7.38 -0.46
C ASP A 115 1.09 8.52 0.55
N ALA A 116 1.15 8.17 1.84
CA ALA A 116 1.43 9.07 2.93
C ALA A 116 2.59 8.53 3.78
N GLU A 117 3.49 9.43 4.14
CA GLU A 117 4.68 9.15 4.94
C GLU A 117 4.67 10.03 6.19
N PHE A 118 4.99 9.45 7.33
CA PHE A 118 4.99 10.08 8.63
C PHE A 118 6.36 9.86 9.27
N TYR A 119 7.01 10.94 9.70
CA TYR A 119 8.37 10.91 10.24
C TYR A 119 8.46 11.56 11.62
N LEU A 120 9.25 10.99 12.52
CA LEU A 120 9.47 11.49 13.88
C LEU A 120 9.80 13.00 13.95
N LYS A 121 10.52 13.52 12.94
CA LYS A 121 10.85 14.95 12.84
C LYS A 121 9.61 15.87 12.84
N ASP A 122 8.49 15.38 12.32
CA ASP A 122 7.22 16.10 12.19
C ASP A 122 6.28 15.79 13.38
N TYR A 123 6.59 14.74 14.15
CA TYR A 123 5.82 14.24 15.29
C TYR A 123 6.72 14.08 16.52
N PRO A 124 7.04 15.16 17.26
CA PRO A 124 8.06 15.14 18.32
C PRO A 124 7.73 14.22 19.52
N ASN A 125 6.47 13.79 19.65
CA ASN A 125 6.04 12.82 20.67
C ASN A 125 6.00 11.37 20.13
N GLY A 126 6.53 11.14 18.93
CA GLY A 126 6.42 9.90 18.16
C GLY A 126 5.06 9.72 17.49
N ILE A 127 4.98 8.73 16.60
CA ILE A 127 3.80 8.46 15.78
C ILE A 127 3.02 7.30 16.39
N THR A 128 1.76 7.50 16.74
CA THR A 128 0.91 6.44 17.33
C THR A 128 -0.32 6.11 16.49
N GLU A 129 -0.91 7.12 15.85
CA GLU A 129 -2.16 6.99 15.11
C GLU A 129 -2.14 7.72 13.75
N PRO A 130 -1.25 7.34 12.81
CA PRO A 130 -1.24 7.95 11.49
C PRO A 130 -2.54 7.62 10.74
N GLU A 131 -3.08 8.62 10.05
CA GLU A 131 -4.38 8.56 9.38
C GLU A 131 -4.30 9.19 7.97
N VAL A 132 -4.99 8.55 7.02
CA VAL A 132 -5.30 9.10 5.70
C VAL A 132 -6.82 9.11 5.54
N ASN A 133 -7.37 10.31 5.30
CA ASN A 133 -8.77 10.54 4.97
C ASN A 133 -8.85 11.37 3.69
N MET A 134 -9.30 10.75 2.60
CA MET A 134 -9.26 11.36 1.27
C MET A 134 -10.33 10.78 0.33
N ILE A 135 -10.43 11.36 -0.87
CA ILE A 135 -11.38 10.91 -1.90
C ILE A 135 -10.64 10.77 -3.24
N PHE A 136 -10.77 9.60 -3.88
CA PHE A 136 -10.46 9.46 -5.30
C PHE A 136 -11.63 9.98 -6.13
N LYS A 137 -11.41 11.09 -6.83
CA LYS A 137 -12.47 11.79 -7.58
C LYS A 137 -12.72 11.16 -8.95
N ASN A 138 -13.95 11.28 -9.44
CA ASN A 138 -14.34 11.03 -10.85
C ASN A 138 -13.94 9.64 -11.41
N GLN A 139 -14.10 8.58 -10.61
CA GLN A 139 -13.90 7.22 -11.09
C GLN A 139 -15.04 6.82 -12.04
N PRO A 140 -14.78 5.97 -13.06
CA PRO A 140 -15.83 5.42 -13.92
C PRO A 140 -16.96 4.78 -13.10
N LYS A 141 -18.20 5.19 -13.38
CA LYS A 141 -19.40 4.74 -12.68
C LYS A 141 -19.87 3.38 -13.19
N GLY A 142 -20.60 2.65 -12.35
CA GLY A 142 -21.15 1.34 -12.70
C GLY A 142 -20.13 0.20 -12.60
N TYR A 143 -18.95 0.47 -12.03
CA TYR A 143 -17.91 -0.52 -11.78
C TYR A 143 -17.76 -0.78 -10.29
N TYR A 144 -17.30 -1.99 -9.96
CA TYR A 144 -16.89 -2.32 -8.61
C TYR A 144 -15.49 -1.81 -8.32
N TYR A 145 -15.30 -1.24 -7.14
CA TYR A 145 -14.01 -0.80 -6.63
C TYR A 145 -13.74 -1.39 -5.26
N ARG A 146 -12.47 -1.62 -4.95
CA ARG A 146 -11.99 -1.97 -3.61
C ARG A 146 -10.72 -1.20 -3.28
N LEU A 147 -10.37 -1.19 -2.00
CA LEU A 147 -9.08 -0.68 -1.54
C LEU A 147 -8.17 -1.83 -1.11
N ARG A 148 -6.88 -1.70 -1.42
CA ARG A 148 -5.79 -2.44 -0.76
C ARG A 148 -4.93 -1.44 0.00
N GLY A 149 -4.81 -1.62 1.31
CA GLY A 149 -3.92 -0.84 2.15
C GLY A 149 -2.58 -1.55 2.33
N VAL A 150 -1.49 -0.80 2.39
CA VAL A 150 -0.20 -1.27 2.89
C VAL A 150 0.22 -0.29 3.96
N PHE A 151 0.29 -0.79 5.19
CA PHE A 151 0.69 -0.01 6.34
C PHE A 151 2.03 -0.53 6.84
N GLY A 152 2.98 0.37 7.07
CA GLY A 152 4.29 0.06 7.62
C GLY A 152 4.62 0.97 8.79
N ALA A 153 5.33 0.44 9.77
CA ALA A 153 5.83 1.20 10.91
C ALA A 153 7.26 0.78 11.25
N VAL A 154 8.10 1.75 11.61
CA VAL A 154 9.50 1.54 11.97
C VAL A 154 9.77 2.06 13.37
N LEU A 155 10.34 1.21 14.22
CA LEU A 155 10.78 1.55 15.57
C LEU A 155 12.16 0.96 15.85
N ASP A 156 13.16 1.81 16.11
CA ASP A 156 14.55 1.42 16.35
C ASP A 156 15.12 0.51 15.24
N GLY A 157 14.74 0.79 13.98
CA GLY A 157 15.13 -0.01 12.82
C GLY A 157 14.41 -1.35 12.66
N ARG A 158 13.44 -1.69 13.52
CA ARG A 158 12.53 -2.83 13.34
C ARG A 158 11.32 -2.41 12.53
N PHE A 159 10.83 -3.28 11.66
CA PHE A 159 9.67 -3.02 10.80
C PHE A 159 8.52 -3.97 11.12
N GLU A 160 7.31 -3.42 11.22
CA GLU A 160 6.04 -4.16 11.30
C GLU A 160 5.05 -3.60 10.26
N GLY A 161 4.11 -4.42 9.80
CA GLY A 161 3.17 -3.97 8.78
C GLY A 161 1.90 -4.82 8.65
N PHE A 162 0.87 -4.18 8.12
CA PHE A 162 -0.44 -4.76 7.78
C PHE A 162 -0.79 -4.50 6.33
N SER A 163 -1.64 -5.34 5.75
CA SER A 163 -2.08 -5.17 4.35
C SER A 163 -3.55 -5.55 4.16
N PRO A 164 -4.49 -4.85 4.84
CA PRO A 164 -5.91 -5.14 4.73
C PRO A 164 -6.42 -4.83 3.32
N THR A 165 -7.40 -5.62 2.86
CA THR A 165 -8.06 -5.44 1.58
C THR A 165 -9.56 -5.42 1.80
N THR A 166 -10.25 -4.37 1.35
CA THR A 166 -11.71 -4.28 1.53
C THR A 166 -12.44 -5.22 0.57
N ALA A 167 -13.71 -5.46 0.85
CA ALA A 167 -14.63 -5.96 -0.17
C ALA A 167 -14.82 -4.91 -1.28
N GLY A 168 -15.25 -5.36 -2.45
CA GLY A 168 -15.64 -4.53 -3.57
C GLY A 168 -17.02 -3.89 -3.37
N ILE A 169 -17.16 -2.60 -3.64
CA ILE A 169 -18.45 -1.89 -3.67
C ILE A 169 -18.73 -1.34 -5.07
N LEU A 170 -20.00 -1.32 -5.46
CA LEU A 170 -20.43 -0.71 -6.72
C LEU A 170 -20.50 0.81 -6.56
N VAL A 171 -19.74 1.55 -7.36
CA VAL A 171 -19.69 3.03 -7.31
C VAL A 171 -20.62 3.64 -8.37
N LYS A 172 -21.41 4.64 -7.98
CA LYS A 172 -22.50 5.23 -8.78
C LYS A 172 -22.26 6.68 -9.19
#